data_AF-A0A8J6YUJ9-F1
#
_entry.id   AF-A0A8J6YUJ9-F1
#
_cell.length_a   1.000
_cell.length_b   1.000
_cell.length_c   1.000
_cell.angle_alpha   90.00
_cell.angle_beta   90.00
_cell.angle_gamma   90.00
#
_symmetry.space_group_name_H-M   'P 1'
#
loop_
_entity.id
_entity.type
_entity.pdbx_description
1 polymer ?
#
loop_
_entity_poly.entity_id
_entity_poly.type
_entity_poly.pdbx_seq_one_letter_code
_entity_poly.pdbx_strand_id
1 'polypeptide(L)'
;MSLPRYRRVVLKLSGEALAGENGYGIDPGVLHSIAIQIKEVYELNVQIAIVVGGGNIWRGLAGSAKGIDRATADYMGMLATVMNALALQDSLE
;
A
#
# COMPACT_ATOMS: atom_id res chain seq x y z
N MET A 1 -16.58 -15.31 -19.54
CA MET A 1 -15.75 -14.18 -19.08
C MET A 1 -14.69 -13.89 -20.13
N SER A 2 -14.45 -12.62 -20.45
CA SER A 2 -13.35 -12.24 -21.35
C SER A 2 -12.00 -12.53 -20.68
N LEU A 3 -11.06 -13.08 -21.44
CA LEU A 3 -9.70 -13.32 -20.95
C LEU A 3 -9.03 -12.00 -20.54
N PRO A 4 -8.30 -11.94 -19.41
CA PRO A 4 -7.54 -10.75 -19.03
C PRO A 4 -6.54 -10.36 -20.12
N ARG A 5 -6.47 -9.07 -20.44
CA ARG A 5 -5.51 -8.54 -21.43
C ARG A 5 -4.06 -8.75 -20.99
N TYR A 6 -3.80 -8.71 -19.69
CA TYR A 6 -2.47 -8.81 -19.11
C TYR A 6 -2.33 -10.09 -18.29
N ARG A 7 -1.21 -10.81 -18.47
CA ARG A 7 -0.86 -11.99 -17.68
C ARG A 7 -0.13 -11.65 -16.38
N ARG A 8 0.52 -10.48 -16.33
CA ARG A 8 1.28 -9.98 -15.18
C ARG A 8 1.13 -8.47 -15.07
N VAL A 9 0.96 -7.97 -13.86
CA VAL A 9 0.86 -6.54 -13.55
C VAL A 9 1.69 -6.17 -12.32
N VAL A 10 2.11 -4.91 -12.27
CA VAL A 10 2.58 -4.26 -11.04
C VAL A 10 1.49 -3.30 -10.58
N LEU A 11 0.87 -3.60 -9.44
CA LEU A 11 -0.17 -2.79 -8.83
C LEU A 11 0.47 -1.82 -7.84
N LYS A 12 0.50 -0.52 -8.20
CA LYS A 12 0.93 0.53 -7.28
C LYS A 12 -0.26 1.00 -6.44
N LEU A 13 -0.16 0.83 -5.13
CA LEU A 13 -1.08 1.37 -4.14
C LEU A 13 -0.48 2.60 -3.45
N SER A 14 -1.27 3.65 -3.29
CA SER A 14 -0.87 4.75 -2.41
C SER A 14 -1.05 4.34 -0.96
N GLY A 15 -0.17 4.78 -0.06
CA GLY A 15 -0.36 4.54 1.38
C GLY A 15 -1.65 5.19 1.87
N GLU A 16 -1.97 6.38 1.37
CA GLU A 16 -3.21 7.11 1.64
C GLU A 16 -4.47 6.30 1.31
N ALA A 17 -4.41 5.42 0.30
CA ALA A 17 -5.55 4.58 -0.06
C ALA A 17 -5.87 3.60 1.07
N LEU A 18 -4.90 3.23 1.91
CA LEU A 18 -5.10 2.34 3.06
C LEU A 18 -5.66 3.06 4.29
N ALA A 19 -5.67 4.39 4.33
CA ALA A 19 -6.14 5.15 5.49
C ALA A 19 -7.68 5.32 5.53
N GLY A 20 -8.37 5.05 4.42
CA GLY A 20 -9.80 5.30 4.29
C GLY A 20 -10.17 6.75 4.59
N GLU A 21 -11.31 6.96 5.26
CA GLU A 21 -11.78 8.28 5.65
C GLU A 21 -10.99 8.90 6.83
N ASN A 22 -10.22 8.08 7.56
CA ASN A 22 -9.44 8.53 8.72
C ASN A 22 -8.26 9.43 8.32
N GLY A 23 -7.80 9.34 7.07
CA GLY A 23 -6.70 10.16 6.53
C GLY A 23 -5.30 9.86 7.10
N TYR A 24 -5.20 9.02 8.13
CA TYR A 24 -3.96 8.55 8.75
C TYR A 24 -4.11 7.09 9.23
N GLY A 25 -3.01 6.35 9.27
CA GLY A 25 -2.99 4.96 9.74
C GLY A 25 -3.50 3.96 8.68
N ILE A 26 -3.96 2.79 9.14
CA ILE A 26 -4.46 1.72 8.28
C ILE A 26 -5.90 1.44 8.70
N ASP A 27 -6.83 1.57 7.75
CA ASP A 27 -8.23 1.21 7.92
C ASP A 27 -8.43 -0.28 7.57
N PRO A 28 -8.85 -1.13 8.53
CA PRO A 28 -9.01 -2.57 8.28
C PRO A 28 -10.07 -2.89 7.21
N GLY A 29 -11.13 -2.08 7.10
CA GLY A 29 -12.19 -2.29 6.12
C GLY A 29 -11.71 -2.04 4.70
N VAL A 30 -10.95 -0.96 4.51
CA VAL A 30 -10.35 -0.64 3.21
C VAL A 30 -9.27 -1.66 2.84
N LEU A 31 -8.43 -2.06 3.80
CA LEU A 31 -7.43 -3.09 3.60
C LEU A 31 -8.06 -4.40 3.12
N HIS A 32 -9.11 -4.86 3.81
CA HIS A 32 -9.85 -6.07 3.45
C HIS A 32 -10.52 -5.97 2.07
N SER A 33 -11.13 -4.83 1.76
CA SER A 33 -11.73 -4.58 0.45
C SER A 33 -10.72 -4.66 -0.69
N ILE A 34 -9.52 -4.10 -0.49
CA ILE A 34 -8.43 -4.17 -1.47
C ILE A 34 -7.95 -5.62 -1.63
N ALA A 35 -7.79 -6.36 -0.52
CA ALA A 35 -7.35 -7.76 -0.57
C ALA A 35 -8.35 -8.64 -1.35
N ILE A 36 -9.65 -8.46 -1.16
CA ILE A 36 -10.68 -9.17 -1.94
C ILE A 36 -10.53 -8.88 -3.44
N GLN A 37 -10.39 -7.62 -3.83
CA GLN A 37 -10.24 -7.25 -5.25
C GLN A 37 -8.95 -7.84 -5.86
N ILE A 38 -7.85 -7.89 -5.10
CA ILE A 38 -6.60 -8.51 -5.55
C ILE A 38 -6.79 -10.02 -5.71
N LYS A 39 -7.49 -10.68 -4.79
CA LYS A 39 -7.82 -12.10 -4.86
C LYS A 39 -8.65 -12.42 -6.10
N GLU A 40 -9.68 -11.62 -6.41
CA GLU A 40 -10.48 -11.79 -7.63
C GLU A 40 -9.63 -11.74 -8.89
N VAL A 41 -8.66 -10.81 -8.96
CA VAL A 41 -7.73 -10.71 -10.11
C VAL A 41 -6.77 -11.90 -10.15
N TYR A 42 -6.30 -12.37 -9.00
CA TYR A 42 -5.44 -13.56 -8.90
C TYR A 42 -6.16 -14.82 -9.38
N GLU A 43 -7.44 -14.99 -9.04
CA GLU A 43 -8.29 -16.11 -9.48
C GLU A 43 -8.49 -16.14 -11.01
N LEU A 44 -8.29 -15.01 -11.70
CA LEU A 44 -8.23 -14.93 -13.16
C LEU A 44 -6.89 -15.40 -13.75
N ASN A 45 -6.00 -16.01 -12.95
CA ASN A 45 -4.65 -16.44 -13.31
C ASN A 45 -3.71 -15.29 -13.72
N VAL A 46 -3.93 -14.09 -13.19
CA VAL A 46 -3.03 -12.94 -13.39
C VAL A 46 -1.98 -12.92 -12.28
N GLN A 47 -0.71 -12.77 -12.65
CA GLN A 47 0.38 -12.58 -11.70
C GLN A 47 0.46 -11.13 -11.24
N ILE A 48 0.49 -10.89 -9.93
CA ILE A 48 0.37 -9.54 -9.35
C ILE A 48 1.59 -9.30 -8.48
N ALA A 49 2.36 -8.24 -8.78
CA ALA A 49 3.33 -7.67 -7.85
C ALA A 49 2.75 -6.37 -7.28
N ILE A 50 2.85 -6.17 -5.97
CA ILE A 50 2.26 -4.99 -5.32
C ILE A 50 3.37 -4.06 -4.86
N VAL A 51 3.23 -2.77 -5.15
CA VAL A 51 4.09 -1.69 -4.65
C VAL A 51 3.24 -0.75 -3.82
N VAL A 52 3.49 -0.65 -2.52
CA VAL A 52 2.69 0.15 -1.59
C VAL A 52 3.49 1.33 -1.05
N GLY A 53 2.89 2.53 -1.07
CA GLY A 53 3.46 3.74 -0.46
C GLY A 53 3.22 3.78 1.06
N GLY A 54 3.93 4.68 1.77
CA GLY A 54 3.83 4.85 3.23
C GLY A 54 3.16 6.16 3.69
N GLY A 55 2.54 6.90 2.78
CA GLY A 55 2.06 8.29 3.00
C GLY A 55 0.93 8.46 4.02
N ASN A 56 0.26 7.36 4.39
CA ASN A 56 -0.72 7.28 5.48
C ASN A 56 -0.09 7.25 6.88
N ILE A 57 1.18 6.87 7.01
CA ILE A 57 1.91 6.81 8.28
C ILE A 57 2.96 7.92 8.33
N TRP A 58 3.64 8.17 7.22
CA TRP A 58 4.71 9.16 7.15
C TRP A 58 4.69 9.97 5.86
N ARG A 59 4.72 11.29 6.01
CA ARG A 59 4.94 12.23 4.90
C ARG A 59 6.25 12.98 5.12
N GLY A 60 7.26 12.69 4.30
CA GLY A 60 8.63 13.22 4.46
C GLY A 60 8.71 14.75 4.58
N LEU A 61 7.82 15.49 3.90
CA LEU A 61 7.72 16.95 3.98
C LEU A 61 7.38 17.43 5.42
N ALA A 62 6.58 16.68 6.17
CA ALA A 62 6.23 17.04 7.54
C ALA A 62 7.38 16.79 8.53
N GLY A 63 8.25 15.81 8.25
CA GLY A 63 9.42 15.50 9.08
C GLY A 63 10.55 16.51 8.90
N SER A 64 10.88 16.86 7.65
CA SER A 64 11.93 17.84 7.37
C SER A 64 11.59 19.24 7.90
N ALA A 65 10.31 19.63 7.85
CA ALA A 65 9.82 20.87 8.46
C ALA A 65 9.98 20.92 10.00
N LYS A 66 10.17 19.76 10.65
CA LYS A 66 10.36 19.62 12.10
C LYS A 66 11.83 19.47 12.51
N GLY A 67 12.77 19.72 11.60
CA GLY A 67 14.21 19.64 11.88
C GLY A 67 14.81 18.24 11.78
N ILE A 68 14.09 17.28 11.20
CA ILE A 68 14.63 15.95 10.91
C ILE A 68 15.45 16.02 9.61
N ASP A 69 16.64 15.43 9.62
CA ASP A 69 17.44 15.30 8.40
C ASP A 69 16.66 14.57 7.29
N ARG A 70 16.82 15.03 6.05
CA ARG A 70 16.03 14.52 4.92
C ARG A 70 16.23 13.02 4.70
N ALA A 71 17.46 12.51 4.81
CA ALA A 71 17.71 11.08 4.62
C ALA A 71 17.01 10.24 5.71
N THR A 72 17.06 10.73 6.96
CA THR A 72 16.31 10.11 8.06
C THR A 72 14.80 10.10 7.78
N ALA A 73 14.24 11.21 7.28
CA ALA A 73 12.83 11.28 6.92
C ALA A 73 12.47 10.31 5.78
N ASP A 74 13.36 10.10 4.81
CA ASP A 74 13.13 9.14 3.72
C ASP A 74 13.18 7.69 4.24
N TYR A 75 14.11 7.37 5.15
CA TYR A 75 14.15 6.06 5.82
C TYR A 75 12.86 5.74 6.59
N MET A 76 12.33 6.72 7.33
CA MET A 76 11.04 6.58 8.02
C MET A 76 9.91 6.30 7.03
N GLY A 77 9.91 6.97 5.87
CA GLY A 77 8.97 6.70 4.79
C GLY A 77 9.08 5.28 4.25
N MET A 78 10.30 4.76 4.05
CA MET A 78 10.49 3.38 3.61
C MET A 78 10.04 2.36 4.66
N LEU A 79 10.27 2.61 5.95
CA LEU A 79 9.74 1.74 7.02
C LEU A 79 8.20 1.74 7.03
N ALA A 80 7.56 2.89 6.79
CA ALA A 80 6.11 2.95 6.63
C ALA A 80 5.60 2.10 5.45
N THR A 81 6.35 2.00 4.34
CA THR A 81 5.98 1.08 3.25
C THR A 81 6.04 -0.38 3.69
N VAL A 82 7.03 -0.76 4.50
CA VAL A 82 7.15 -2.12 5.05
C VAL A 82 5.99 -2.44 5.99
N MET A 83 5.59 -1.50 6.85
CA MET A 83 4.43 -1.66 7.72
C MET A 83 3.14 -1.92 6.94
N ASN A 84 2.90 -1.13 5.88
CA ASN A 84 1.74 -1.33 5.01
C ASN A 84 1.80 -2.67 4.25
N ALA A 85 2.99 -3.09 3.83
CA ALA A 85 3.18 -4.38 3.15
C ALA A 85 2.85 -5.56 4.08
N LEU A 86 3.27 -5.49 5.34
CA LEU A 86 2.94 -6.52 6.35
C LEU A 86 1.44 -6.59 6.61
N ALA A 87 0.76 -5.45 6.76
CA ALA A 87 -0.69 -5.43 6.93
C ALA A 87 -1.41 -5.99 5.71
N LEU A 88 -0.98 -5.62 4.50
CA LEU A 88 -1.58 -6.13 3.27
C LEU A 88 -1.34 -7.64 3.09
N GLN A 89 -0.16 -8.14 3.47
CA GLN A 89 0.13 -9.57 3.47
C GLN A 89 -0.84 -10.34 4.37
N ASP A 90 -0.99 -9.91 5.63
CA ASP A 90 -1.91 -10.55 6.59
C ASP A 90 -3.35 -10.58 6.06
N SER A 91 -3.79 -9.52 5.39
CA SER A 91 -5.13 -9.49 4.79
C SER A 91 -5.29 -10.33 3.51
N LEU A 92 -4.19 -10.72 2.86
CA LEU A 92 -4.19 -11.54 1.63
C LEU A 92 -4.06 -13.04 1.91
N GLU A 93 -3.49 -13.41 3.07
CA GLU A 93 -3.35 -14.79 3.56
C GLU A 93 -4.70 -15.36 4.05
#